data_AF-A0A4Q5Z1Q3-F1
#
_entry.id   AF-A0A4Q5Z1Q3-F1
#
_cell.length_a   1.000
_cell.length_b   1.000
_cell.length_c   1.000
_cell.angle_alpha   90.00
_cell.angle_beta   90.00
_cell.angle_gamma   90.00
#
_symmetry.space_group_name_H-M   'P 1'
#
loop_
_entity.id
_entity.type
_entity.pdbx_description
1 polymer ?
#
loop_
_entity_poly.entity_id
_entity_poly.type
_entity_poly.pdbx_seq_one_letter_code
_entity_poly.pdbx_strand_id
1 'polypeptide(L)'
;KKIYRATQFWPIHLAWTGMQKKYNREFPFWPDVPVLLTSNINSQDAYNFTASHQPDLVVVSGTSLVKEPLLSVPVGIGIMNLHTGLSPYIKGGPNCTNWCIAENKWHMIGNTIMWINAGIDTGNIITTEQVDILNCRSLLDVQVKIMEEAHRLYCKAIGYVLTASAPYNSVPQNKIAEGRIYYTKMWTDEKKKQLLRNWRRKKNVVMEAAPQTVPLPNY
;
A
#
# COMPACT_ATOMS: atom_id res chain seq x y z
N LYS A 1 -2.47 16.76 -28.92
CA LYS A 1 -2.91 16.98 -27.50
C LYS A 1 -2.72 15.76 -26.58
N LYS A 2 -3.01 14.50 -26.99
CA LYS A 2 -2.73 13.28 -26.16
C LYS A 2 -1.23 13.01 -25.93
N ILE A 3 -0.39 13.13 -26.96
CA ILE A 3 1.07 12.88 -26.88
C ILE A 3 1.77 13.89 -25.95
N TYR A 4 1.41 15.18 -26.03
CA TYR A 4 1.91 16.23 -25.12
C TYR A 4 1.49 16.04 -23.65
N ARG A 5 0.32 15.44 -23.38
CA ARG A 5 -0.12 15.12 -22.01
C ARG A 5 0.68 13.96 -21.41
N ALA A 6 1.09 12.99 -22.23
CA ALA A 6 1.87 11.84 -21.78
C ALA A 6 3.29 12.24 -21.32
N THR A 7 3.92 13.21 -22.00
CA THR A 7 5.28 13.67 -21.65
C THR A 7 5.30 14.56 -20.41
N GLN A 8 4.27 15.39 -20.18
CA GLN A 8 4.21 16.32 -19.04
C GLN A 8 4.23 15.62 -17.67
N PHE A 9 3.58 14.45 -17.55
CA PHE A 9 3.50 13.70 -16.29
C PHE A 9 4.40 12.47 -16.28
N TRP A 10 5.33 12.40 -17.24
CA TRP A 10 6.23 11.28 -17.40
C TRP A 10 7.05 10.97 -16.14
N PRO A 11 7.53 11.94 -15.34
CA PRO A 11 8.22 11.64 -14.08
C PRO A 11 7.40 10.80 -13.09
N ILE A 12 6.07 11.02 -13.03
CA ILE A 12 5.17 10.26 -12.15
C ILE A 12 5.00 8.83 -12.69
N HIS A 13 4.83 8.68 -13.99
CA HIS A 13 4.68 7.37 -14.63
C HIS A 13 5.98 6.55 -14.64
N LEU A 14 7.12 7.21 -14.87
CA LEU A 14 8.45 6.60 -14.84
C LEU A 14 8.85 6.15 -13.44
N ALA A 15 8.40 6.85 -12.39
CA ALA A 15 8.67 6.42 -11.03
C ALA A 15 8.10 5.03 -10.76
N TRP A 16 6.82 4.81 -11.11
CA TRP A 16 6.16 3.52 -10.92
C TRP A 16 6.75 2.42 -11.82
N THR A 17 6.84 2.67 -13.12
CA THR A 17 7.38 1.68 -14.07
C THR A 17 8.86 1.40 -13.84
N GLY A 18 9.63 2.40 -13.40
CA GLY A 18 11.03 2.26 -13.03
C GLY A 18 11.23 1.37 -11.80
N MET A 19 10.36 1.51 -10.79
CA MET A 19 10.38 0.64 -9.61
C MET A 19 10.08 -0.81 -9.99
N GLN A 20 9.05 -1.05 -10.81
CA GLN A 20 8.75 -2.40 -11.32
C GLN A 20 9.91 -2.99 -12.12
N LYS A 21 10.54 -2.20 -13.01
CA LYS A 21 11.74 -2.64 -13.75
C LYS A 21 12.91 -2.97 -12.84
N LYS A 22 13.10 -2.23 -11.74
CA LYS A 22 14.13 -2.54 -10.74
C LYS A 22 13.85 -3.92 -10.12
N TYR A 23 12.63 -4.15 -9.60
CA TYR A 23 12.28 -5.43 -8.98
C TYR A 23 12.32 -6.59 -9.96
N ASN A 24 11.81 -6.45 -11.19
CA ASN A 24 11.89 -7.52 -12.20
C ASN A 24 13.32 -7.88 -12.59
N ARG A 25 14.28 -6.96 -12.46
CA ARG A 25 15.70 -7.25 -12.68
C ARG A 25 16.34 -7.97 -11.48
N GLU A 26 15.90 -7.63 -10.27
CA GLU A 26 16.41 -8.18 -9.02
C GLU A 26 15.83 -9.55 -8.69
N PHE A 27 14.54 -9.75 -9.02
CA PHE A 27 13.76 -10.97 -8.84
C PHE A 27 13.11 -11.37 -10.17
N PRO A 28 13.89 -11.88 -11.14
CA PRO A 28 13.40 -12.19 -12.49
C PRO A 28 12.48 -13.41 -12.56
N PHE A 29 12.50 -14.27 -11.53
CA PHE A 29 11.72 -15.50 -11.47
C PHE A 29 10.99 -15.58 -10.13
N TRP A 30 9.80 -16.17 -10.18
CA TRP A 30 9.09 -16.59 -8.97
C TRP A 30 9.77 -17.83 -8.36
N PRO A 31 9.65 -18.05 -7.05
CA PRO A 31 10.04 -19.33 -6.46
C PRO A 31 9.25 -20.48 -7.10
N ASP A 32 9.77 -21.70 -6.98
CA ASP A 32 9.11 -22.91 -7.49
C ASP A 32 7.91 -23.26 -6.59
N VAL A 33 6.80 -22.60 -6.86
CA VAL A 33 5.52 -22.74 -6.15
C VAL A 33 4.37 -22.75 -7.15
N PRO A 34 3.20 -23.31 -6.81
CA PRO A 34 2.02 -23.18 -7.64
C PRO A 34 1.66 -21.71 -7.91
N VAL A 35 1.37 -21.37 -9.16
CA VAL A 35 1.01 -20.01 -9.58
C VAL A 35 -0.30 -20.03 -10.36
N LEU A 36 -1.24 -19.18 -9.97
CA LEU A 36 -2.41 -18.83 -10.77
C LEU A 36 -2.25 -17.41 -11.35
N LEU A 37 -2.28 -17.31 -12.67
CA LEU A 37 -2.40 -16.03 -13.37
C LEU A 37 -3.87 -15.76 -13.66
N THR A 38 -4.42 -14.67 -13.11
CA THR A 38 -5.81 -14.25 -13.33
C THR A 38 -5.92 -12.75 -13.51
N SER A 39 -6.87 -12.31 -14.33
CA SER A 39 -7.21 -10.89 -14.50
C SER A 39 -8.21 -10.39 -13.44
N ASN A 40 -8.81 -11.30 -12.67
CA ASN A 40 -9.78 -10.97 -11.63
C ASN A 40 -9.50 -11.78 -10.36
N ILE A 41 -9.04 -11.09 -9.32
CA ILE A 41 -8.78 -11.69 -8.01
C ILE A 41 -10.04 -12.27 -7.35
N ASN A 42 -11.23 -11.80 -7.75
CA ASN A 42 -12.51 -12.29 -7.25
C ASN A 42 -13.15 -13.34 -8.19
N SER A 43 -12.34 -14.02 -9.01
CA SER A 43 -12.82 -15.12 -9.86
C SER A 43 -13.00 -16.40 -9.04
N GLN A 44 -13.86 -17.31 -9.53
CA GLN A 44 -14.00 -18.64 -8.93
C GLN A 44 -12.67 -19.42 -8.99
N ASP A 45 -11.86 -19.21 -10.02
CA ASP A 45 -10.53 -19.81 -10.14
C ASP A 45 -9.59 -19.35 -9.02
N ALA A 46 -9.59 -18.06 -8.70
CA ALA A 46 -8.80 -17.52 -7.59
C ALA A 46 -9.26 -18.08 -6.24
N TYR A 47 -10.58 -18.20 -6.03
CA TYR A 47 -11.13 -18.86 -4.85
C TYR A 47 -10.70 -20.32 -4.76
N ASN A 48 -10.94 -21.11 -5.81
CA ASN A 48 -10.65 -22.55 -5.84
C ASN A 48 -9.15 -22.81 -5.62
N PHE A 49 -8.30 -22.04 -6.29
CA PHE A 49 -6.86 -22.10 -6.12
C PHE A 49 -6.45 -21.76 -4.69
N THR A 50 -6.98 -20.69 -4.11
CA THR A 50 -6.62 -20.31 -2.73
C THR A 50 -7.10 -21.36 -1.73
N ALA A 51 -8.35 -21.82 -1.85
CA ALA A 51 -8.96 -22.79 -0.96
C ALA A 51 -8.28 -24.17 -1.01
N SER A 52 -7.83 -24.62 -2.19
CA SER A 52 -7.16 -25.92 -2.32
C SER A 52 -5.83 -26.00 -1.56
N HIS A 53 -5.21 -24.85 -1.27
CA HIS A 53 -3.95 -24.78 -0.51
C HIS A 53 -4.15 -24.66 1.00
N GLN A 54 -5.40 -24.53 1.50
CA GLN A 54 -5.73 -24.45 2.93
C GLN A 54 -4.80 -23.50 3.72
N PRO A 55 -4.68 -22.22 3.31
CA PRO A 55 -3.66 -21.33 3.87
C PRO A 55 -3.97 -20.95 5.33
N ASP A 56 -2.93 -20.91 6.17
CA ASP A 56 -3.02 -20.25 7.46
C ASP A 56 -3.08 -18.73 7.30
N LEU A 57 -2.34 -18.16 6.36
CA LEU A 57 -2.28 -16.71 6.12
C LEU A 57 -2.32 -16.43 4.62
N VAL A 58 -3.16 -15.48 4.22
CA VAL A 58 -3.14 -14.91 2.87
C VAL A 58 -2.56 -13.50 2.95
N VAL A 59 -1.51 -13.25 2.17
CA VAL A 59 -0.84 -11.95 2.10
C VAL A 59 -1.17 -11.27 0.78
N VAL A 60 -1.80 -10.10 0.85
CA VAL A 60 -2.19 -9.28 -0.30
C VAL A 60 -1.23 -8.10 -0.44
N SER A 61 -0.76 -7.87 -1.67
CA SER A 61 0.00 -6.68 -2.05
C SER A 61 -0.36 -6.31 -3.49
N GLY A 62 -1.07 -5.19 -3.67
CA GLY A 62 -1.37 -4.64 -4.99
C GLY A 62 -2.38 -5.44 -5.84
N THR A 63 -3.64 -5.49 -5.41
CA THR A 63 -4.75 -6.09 -6.19
C THR A 63 -5.90 -5.10 -6.40
N SER A 64 -6.91 -5.49 -7.19
CA SER A 64 -8.23 -4.85 -7.09
C SER A 64 -8.89 -5.18 -5.73
N LEU A 65 -9.97 -4.48 -5.40
CA LEU A 65 -10.72 -4.72 -4.16
C LEU A 65 -11.12 -6.20 -4.05
N VAL A 66 -10.67 -6.86 -2.99
CA VAL A 66 -11.01 -8.24 -2.66
C VAL A 66 -12.45 -8.30 -2.16
N LYS A 67 -13.24 -9.21 -2.72
CA LYS A 67 -14.67 -9.40 -2.48
C LYS A 67 -14.98 -10.90 -2.49
N GLU A 68 -16.25 -11.23 -2.25
CA GLU A 68 -16.75 -12.57 -2.54
C GLU A 68 -16.50 -12.97 -4.02
N PRO A 69 -16.19 -14.24 -4.28
CA PRO A 69 -16.09 -15.34 -3.31
C PRO A 69 -14.78 -15.38 -2.51
N LEU A 70 -13.74 -14.63 -2.89
CA LEU A 70 -12.41 -14.77 -2.27
C LEU A 70 -12.40 -14.46 -0.76
N LEU A 71 -13.23 -13.53 -0.29
CA LEU A 71 -13.35 -13.22 1.14
C LEU A 71 -13.89 -14.38 2.00
N SER A 72 -14.60 -15.34 1.41
CA SER A 72 -15.13 -16.49 2.13
C SER A 72 -14.21 -17.72 2.13
N VAL A 73 -12.99 -17.61 1.56
CA VAL A 73 -12.00 -18.68 1.69
C VAL A 73 -11.69 -18.92 3.17
N PRO A 74 -11.70 -20.18 3.65
CA PRO A 74 -11.25 -20.49 5.01
C PRO A 74 -9.75 -20.24 5.12
N VAL A 75 -9.37 -19.31 6.00
CA VAL A 75 -7.97 -18.95 6.27
C VAL A 75 -7.74 -18.98 7.79
N GLY A 76 -6.73 -19.71 8.25
CA GLY A 76 -6.54 -20.00 9.69
C GLY A 76 -6.33 -18.76 10.56
N ILE A 77 -5.45 -17.86 10.13
CA ILE A 77 -5.07 -16.59 10.78
C ILE A 77 -5.88 -15.44 10.18
N GLY A 78 -5.92 -15.33 8.86
CA GLY A 78 -6.69 -14.32 8.15
C GLY A 78 -6.06 -13.83 6.86
N ILE A 79 -6.68 -12.82 6.25
CA ILE A 79 -6.21 -12.17 5.02
C ILE A 79 -5.61 -10.82 5.39
N MET A 80 -4.30 -10.67 5.20
CA MET A 80 -3.53 -9.46 5.53
C MET A 80 -3.25 -8.65 4.27
N ASN A 81 -3.26 -7.32 4.37
CA ASN A 81 -2.92 -6.40 3.29
C ASN A 81 -1.74 -5.51 3.66
N LEU A 82 -0.84 -5.30 2.69
CA LEU A 82 0.12 -4.20 2.68
C LEU A 82 -0.47 -3.02 1.92
N HIS A 83 -0.65 -1.90 2.61
CA HIS A 83 -1.09 -0.63 2.02
C HIS A 83 0.00 0.43 2.14
N THR A 84 0.35 1.08 1.02
CA THR A 84 1.41 2.12 0.96
C THR A 84 0.88 3.52 1.28
N GLY A 85 -0.07 3.60 2.21
CA GLY A 85 -0.59 4.82 2.81
C GLY A 85 -0.81 4.65 4.32
N LEU A 86 -0.83 5.76 5.06
CA LEU A 86 -1.16 5.77 6.48
C LEU A 86 -2.67 5.75 6.68
N SER A 87 -3.24 4.58 6.97
CA SER A 87 -4.64 4.48 7.37
C SER A 87 -4.83 4.94 8.82
N PRO A 88 -5.98 5.56 9.15
CA PRO A 88 -7.13 5.84 8.29
C PRO A 88 -6.96 7.08 7.38
N TYR A 89 -5.91 7.88 7.58
CA TYR A 89 -5.77 9.22 7.00
C TYR A 89 -5.76 9.23 5.46
N ILE A 90 -5.04 8.32 4.83
CA ILE A 90 -4.82 8.26 3.37
C ILE A 90 -5.13 6.86 2.83
N LYS A 91 -6.33 6.68 2.29
CA LYS A 91 -6.83 5.41 1.73
C LYS A 91 -7.07 5.48 0.22
N GLY A 92 -7.14 4.32 -0.44
CA GLY A 92 -7.51 4.21 -1.83
C GLY A 92 -6.35 4.43 -2.81
N GLY A 93 -6.63 5.08 -3.95
CA GLY A 93 -5.74 5.08 -5.11
C GLY A 93 -5.66 6.40 -5.87
N PRO A 94 -4.80 6.50 -6.90
CA PRO A 94 -3.99 5.39 -7.41
C PRO A 94 -2.65 5.19 -6.67
N ASN A 95 -2.22 6.15 -5.85
CA ASN A 95 -0.99 6.06 -5.05
C ASN A 95 -1.04 7.07 -3.89
N CYS A 96 -1.02 6.58 -2.66
CA CYS A 96 -1.20 7.40 -1.44
C CYS A 96 -0.05 8.38 -1.21
N THR A 97 1.19 7.97 -1.50
CA THR A 97 2.36 8.86 -1.41
C THR A 97 2.22 10.05 -2.37
N ASN A 98 1.75 9.82 -3.59
CA ASN A 98 1.51 10.88 -4.56
C ASN A 98 0.44 11.87 -4.07
N TRP A 99 -0.62 11.40 -3.43
CA TRP A 99 -1.63 12.26 -2.81
C TRP A 99 -1.05 13.15 -1.72
N CYS A 100 -0.22 12.57 -0.85
CA CYS A 100 0.45 13.30 0.22
C CYS A 100 1.32 14.43 -0.34
N ILE A 101 2.15 14.14 -1.35
CA ILE A 101 2.99 15.16 -2.01
C ILE A 101 2.12 16.23 -2.68
N ALA A 102 1.04 15.85 -3.38
CA ALA A 102 0.15 16.80 -4.06
C ALA A 102 -0.56 17.74 -3.08
N GLU A 103 -0.92 17.26 -1.89
CA GLU A 103 -1.60 18.04 -0.85
C GLU A 103 -0.66 18.66 0.18
N ASN A 104 0.67 18.58 0.00
CA ASN A 104 1.69 19.01 0.97
C ASN A 104 1.60 18.32 2.35
N LYS A 105 1.01 17.13 2.43
CA LYS A 105 0.89 16.32 3.64
C LYS A 105 2.07 15.35 3.81
N TRP A 106 3.28 15.88 3.87
CA TRP A 106 4.51 15.06 3.90
C TRP A 106 4.60 14.15 5.13
N HIS A 107 4.09 14.61 6.27
CA HIS A 107 3.97 13.86 7.53
C HIS A 107 3.00 12.67 7.46
N MET A 108 2.13 12.60 6.44
CA MET A 108 1.17 11.52 6.23
C MET A 108 1.68 10.39 5.33
N ILE A 109 2.97 10.42 4.96
CA ILE A 109 3.59 9.40 4.11
C ILE A 109 4.04 8.23 4.98
N GLY A 110 3.64 7.03 4.60
CA GLY A 110 3.95 5.82 5.34
C GLY A 110 3.17 4.61 4.84
N ASN A 111 3.30 3.52 5.59
CA ASN A 111 2.75 2.21 5.27
C ASN A 111 1.84 1.72 6.39
N THR A 112 0.86 0.91 6.02
CA THR A 112 -0.07 0.24 6.94
C THR A 112 -0.15 -1.24 6.61
N ILE A 113 -0.02 -2.08 7.64
CA ILE A 113 -0.39 -3.48 7.56
C ILE A 113 -1.71 -3.67 8.31
N MET A 114 -2.69 -4.27 7.65
CA MET A 114 -4.05 -4.41 8.20
C MET A 114 -4.69 -5.72 7.78
N TRP A 115 -5.73 -6.13 8.51
CA TRP A 115 -6.62 -7.19 8.05
C TRP A 115 -7.50 -6.70 6.90
N ILE A 116 -7.85 -7.57 5.96
CA ILE A 116 -8.83 -7.29 4.92
C ILE A 116 -10.25 -7.48 5.46
N ASN A 117 -11.15 -6.59 5.04
CA ASN A 117 -12.60 -6.77 5.13
C ASN A 117 -13.24 -6.31 3.80
N ALA A 118 -14.58 -6.31 3.72
CA ALA A 118 -15.30 -5.97 2.49
C ALA A 118 -15.12 -4.52 2.00
N GLY A 119 -14.59 -3.61 2.83
CA GLY A 119 -14.41 -2.21 2.50
C GLY A 119 -13.00 -1.88 1.98
N ILE A 120 -12.85 -0.69 1.39
CA ILE A 120 -11.58 -0.24 0.81
C ILE A 120 -10.66 0.28 1.92
N ASP A 121 -9.61 -0.50 2.23
CA ASP A 121 -8.61 -0.18 3.24
C ASP A 121 -9.22 0.15 4.62
N THR A 122 -10.30 -0.54 5.01
CA THR A 122 -11.07 -0.26 6.25
C THR A 122 -10.86 -1.26 7.38
N GLY A 123 -10.09 -2.32 7.18
CA GLY A 123 -9.88 -3.31 8.22
C GLY A 123 -9.02 -2.80 9.38
N ASN A 124 -9.02 -3.58 10.47
CA ASN A 124 -8.26 -3.24 11.66
C ASN A 124 -6.77 -3.22 11.35
N ILE A 125 -6.08 -2.19 11.85
CA ILE A 125 -4.66 -1.97 11.63
C ILE A 125 -3.87 -2.86 12.59
N ILE A 126 -2.94 -3.64 12.05
CA ILE A 126 -1.97 -4.41 12.83
C ILE A 126 -0.80 -3.50 13.21
N THR A 127 -0.25 -2.77 12.24
CA THR A 127 0.85 -1.84 12.47
C THR A 127 0.94 -0.79 11.36
N THR A 128 1.50 0.38 11.68
CA THR A 128 1.86 1.43 10.73
C THR A 128 3.25 1.97 10.98
N GLU A 129 3.86 2.52 9.94
CA GLU A 129 5.10 3.28 10.06
C GLU A 129 5.07 4.50 9.15
N GLN A 130 5.64 5.60 9.62
CA GLN A 130 5.90 6.76 8.77
C GLN A 130 7.19 6.56 7.99
N VAL A 131 7.26 7.10 6.77
CA VAL A 131 8.45 7.03 5.93
C VAL A 131 8.86 8.44 5.52
N ASP A 132 10.05 8.86 5.97
CA ASP A 132 10.65 10.12 5.53
C ASP A 132 11.27 9.96 4.13
N ILE A 133 10.78 10.77 3.20
CA ILE A 133 11.21 10.80 1.80
C ILE A 133 11.89 12.12 1.40
N LEU A 134 12.16 13.03 2.34
CA LEU A 134 12.71 14.36 2.04
C LEU A 134 14.12 14.28 1.45
N ASN A 135 14.89 13.26 1.83
CA ASN A 135 16.22 12.98 1.28
C ASN A 135 16.20 12.25 -0.09
N CYS A 136 15.04 11.81 -0.58
CA CYS A 136 14.95 11.13 -1.88
C CYS A 136 15.26 12.09 -3.04
N ARG A 137 16.09 11.64 -3.98
CA ARG A 137 16.58 12.47 -5.08
C ARG A 137 15.57 12.55 -6.24
N SER A 138 14.80 11.49 -6.44
CA SER A 138 13.82 11.36 -7.51
C SER A 138 12.49 10.77 -7.02
N LEU A 139 11.42 10.90 -7.82
CA LEU A 139 10.16 10.20 -7.51
C LEU A 139 10.30 8.67 -7.60
N LEU A 140 11.24 8.17 -8.42
CA LEU A 140 11.58 6.75 -8.44
C LEU A 140 12.20 6.32 -7.09
N ASP A 141 13.16 7.10 -6.57
CA ASP A 141 13.78 6.86 -5.26
C ASP A 141 12.72 6.83 -4.16
N VAL A 142 11.70 7.70 -4.24
CA VAL A 142 10.54 7.69 -3.34
C VAL A 142 9.77 6.37 -3.41
N GLN A 143 9.37 5.94 -4.61
CA GLN A 143 8.56 4.72 -4.76
C GLN A 143 9.33 3.48 -4.28
N VAL A 144 10.62 3.38 -4.63
CA VAL A 144 11.50 2.30 -4.15
C VAL A 144 11.59 2.34 -2.62
N LYS A 145 11.92 3.50 -2.02
CA LYS A 145 12.05 3.61 -0.56
C LYS A 145 10.76 3.21 0.16
N ILE A 146 9.61 3.69 -0.30
CA ILE A 146 8.31 3.38 0.31
C ILE A 146 8.05 1.87 0.27
N MET A 147 8.31 1.23 -0.87
CA MET A 147 8.08 -0.19 -1.06
C MET A 147 9.05 -1.06 -0.23
N GLU A 148 10.33 -0.70 -0.14
CA GLU A 148 11.30 -1.40 0.72
C GLU A 148 10.90 -1.34 2.20
N GLU A 149 10.52 -0.16 2.70
CA GLU A 149 10.03 -0.02 4.08
C GLU A 149 8.72 -0.81 4.28
N ALA A 150 7.81 -0.76 3.30
CA ALA A 150 6.55 -1.51 3.37
C ALA A 150 6.77 -3.01 3.44
N HIS A 151 7.67 -3.57 2.62
CA HIS A 151 8.04 -4.98 2.68
C HIS A 151 8.69 -5.34 4.02
N ARG A 152 9.59 -4.49 4.54
CA ARG A 152 10.21 -4.70 5.86
C ARG A 152 9.15 -4.73 6.97
N LEU A 153 8.19 -3.80 6.95
CA LEU A 153 7.07 -3.80 7.90
C LEU A 153 6.18 -5.03 7.73
N TYR A 154 5.95 -5.47 6.50
CA TYR A 154 5.13 -6.63 6.21
C TYR A 154 5.75 -7.92 6.73
N CYS A 155 7.04 -8.14 6.50
CA CYS A 155 7.76 -9.29 7.07
C CYS A 155 7.71 -9.30 8.60
N LYS A 156 7.81 -8.12 9.25
CA LYS A 156 7.67 -8.01 10.71
C LYS A 156 6.26 -8.36 11.18
N ALA A 157 5.23 -7.90 10.48
CA ALA A 157 3.84 -8.22 10.81
C ALA A 157 3.50 -9.70 10.58
N ILE A 158 4.03 -10.30 9.51
CA ILE A 158 3.94 -11.74 9.24
C ILE A 158 4.62 -12.52 10.37
N GLY A 159 5.86 -12.15 10.74
CA GLY A 159 6.57 -12.75 11.87
C GLY A 159 5.75 -12.68 13.16
N TYR A 160 5.19 -11.51 13.48
CA TYR A 160 4.32 -11.32 14.64
C TYR A 160 3.14 -12.30 14.66
N VAL A 161 2.37 -12.44 13.57
CA VAL A 161 1.17 -13.29 13.57
C VAL A 161 1.50 -14.79 13.52
N LEU A 162 2.70 -15.17 13.05
CA LEU A 162 3.15 -16.56 13.07
C LEU A 162 3.65 -17.00 14.45
N THR A 163 4.12 -16.07 15.29
CA THR A 163 4.62 -16.38 16.64
C THR A 163 3.62 -16.08 17.75
N ALA A 164 2.70 -15.15 17.53
CA ALA A 164 1.68 -14.79 18.51
C ALA A 164 0.51 -15.79 18.49
N SER A 165 -0.26 -15.82 19.58
CA SER A 165 -1.53 -16.53 19.65
C SER A 165 -2.69 -15.56 19.46
N ALA A 166 -3.77 -16.03 18.83
CA ALA A 166 -5.01 -15.26 18.74
C ALA A 166 -5.59 -14.97 20.14
N PRO A 167 -6.28 -13.82 20.34
CA PRO A 167 -6.56 -12.78 19.35
C PRO A 167 -5.33 -11.92 19.05
N TYR A 168 -5.11 -11.61 17.77
CA TYR A 168 -4.02 -10.73 17.33
C TYR A 168 -4.35 -9.27 17.64
N ASN A 169 -3.38 -8.55 18.22
CA ASN A 169 -3.49 -7.13 18.50
C ASN A 169 -3.69 -6.34 17.21
N SER A 170 -4.80 -5.62 17.14
CA SER A 170 -5.11 -4.72 16.03
C SER A 170 -6.05 -3.61 16.49
N VAL A 171 -6.01 -2.46 15.79
CA VAL A 171 -6.75 -1.25 16.16
C VAL A 171 -7.81 -0.95 15.10
N PRO A 172 -9.11 -0.85 15.48
CA PRO A 172 -10.14 -0.33 14.60
C PRO A 172 -9.84 1.10 14.18
N GLN A 173 -9.89 1.36 12.88
CA GLN A 173 -9.52 2.65 12.30
C GLN A 173 -10.33 3.84 12.84
N ASN A 174 -11.60 3.63 13.15
CA ASN A 174 -12.49 4.66 13.71
C ASN A 174 -12.12 5.10 15.12
N LYS A 175 -11.26 4.36 15.83
CA LYS A 175 -10.68 4.77 17.13
C LYS A 175 -9.47 5.70 16.99
N ILE A 176 -8.97 5.87 15.77
CA ILE A 176 -7.78 6.70 15.48
C ILE A 176 -8.21 8.04 14.90
N ALA A 177 -8.91 8.04 13.75
CA ALA A 177 -9.40 9.24 13.10
C ALA A 177 -10.47 8.94 12.05
N GLU A 178 -11.22 9.96 11.64
CA GLU A 178 -12.03 9.89 10.43
C GLU A 178 -11.12 9.88 9.19
N GLY A 179 -11.20 8.80 8.41
CA GLY A 179 -10.32 8.58 7.27
C GLY A 179 -10.85 9.17 5.96
N ARG A 180 -9.94 9.52 5.03
CA ARG A 180 -10.31 9.99 3.70
C ARG A 180 -9.96 8.97 2.62
N ILE A 181 -10.94 8.64 1.79
CA ILE A 181 -10.73 7.78 0.62
C ILE A 181 -10.44 8.66 -0.60
N TYR A 182 -9.30 8.42 -1.23
CA TYR A 182 -8.93 9.02 -2.50
C TYR A 182 -9.24 8.05 -3.64
N TYR A 183 -10.03 8.50 -4.61
CA TYR A 183 -10.40 7.69 -5.76
C TYR A 183 -9.55 8.03 -6.97
N THR A 184 -9.26 7.05 -7.82
CA THR A 184 -8.50 7.23 -9.07
C THR A 184 -9.05 8.35 -9.95
N LYS A 185 -10.38 8.51 -10.02
CA LYS A 185 -11.04 9.61 -10.77
C LYS A 185 -10.70 11.01 -10.26
N MET A 186 -10.29 11.14 -8.99
CA MET A 186 -9.88 12.41 -8.39
C MET A 186 -8.43 12.79 -8.77
N TRP A 187 -7.64 11.85 -9.31
CA TRP A 187 -6.23 12.06 -9.68
C TRP A 187 -6.10 12.79 -11.02
N THR A 188 -6.59 14.03 -11.05
CA THR A 188 -6.63 14.90 -12.23
C THR A 188 -5.25 15.44 -12.61
N ASP A 189 -5.16 16.02 -13.81
CA ASP A 189 -3.94 16.70 -14.27
C ASP A 189 -3.52 17.86 -13.35
N GLU A 190 -4.49 18.51 -12.69
CA GLU A 190 -4.21 19.54 -11.69
C GLU A 190 -3.50 18.95 -10.46
N LYS A 191 -3.97 17.80 -9.95
CA LYS A 191 -3.30 17.11 -8.84
C LYS A 191 -1.89 16.65 -9.19
N LYS A 192 -1.67 16.19 -10.42
CA LYS A 192 -0.32 15.84 -10.90
C LYS A 192 0.60 17.06 -10.99
N LYS A 193 0.09 18.22 -11.45
CA LYS A 193 0.86 19.49 -11.45
C LYS A 193 1.21 19.93 -10.02
N GLN A 194 0.26 19.82 -9.09
CA GLN A 194 0.47 20.10 -7.67
C GLN A 194 1.59 19.22 -7.09
N LEU A 195 1.55 17.91 -7.36
CA LEU A 195 2.62 16.98 -6.97
C LEU A 195 3.97 17.45 -7.48
N LEU A 196 4.11 17.71 -8.79
CA LEU A 196 5.40 18.08 -9.37
C LEU A 196 5.91 19.43 -8.83
N ARG A 197 5.02 20.39 -8.60
CA ARG A 197 5.36 21.69 -7.99
C ARG A 197 5.84 21.52 -6.56
N ASN A 198 5.12 20.76 -5.74
CA ASN A 198 5.46 20.54 -4.34
C ASN A 198 6.75 19.73 -4.20
N TRP A 199 6.93 18.70 -5.04
CA TRP A 199 8.17 17.92 -5.11
C TRP A 199 9.42 18.78 -5.38
N ARG A 200 9.33 19.75 -6.31
CA ARG A 200 10.43 20.69 -6.59
C ARG A 200 10.77 21.59 -5.41
N ARG A 201 9.80 21.83 -4.51
CA ARG A 201 9.93 22.70 -3.33
C ARG A 201 10.15 21.91 -2.04
N LYS A 202 10.41 20.60 -2.10
CA LYS A 202 10.48 19.73 -0.91
C LYS A 202 11.51 20.16 0.14
N LYS A 203 12.57 20.87 -0.25
CA LYS A 203 13.59 21.40 0.67
C LYS A 203 13.05 22.48 1.63
N ASN A 204 11.91 23.09 1.28
CA ASN A 204 11.27 24.15 2.07
C ASN A 204 10.03 23.63 2.82
N VAL A 205 9.87 22.31 2.92
CA VAL A 205 8.75 21.70 3.63
C VAL A 205 8.96 21.87 5.12
N VAL A 206 7.94 22.42 5.78
CA VAL A 206 7.81 22.39 7.23
C VAL A 206 6.93 21.20 7.56
N MET A 207 7.44 20.28 8.38
CA MET A 207 6.68 19.11 8.81
C MET A 207 5.63 19.53 9.82
N GLU A 208 4.38 19.14 9.58
CA GLU A 208 3.34 19.20 10.60
C GLU A 208 3.56 18.10 11.65
N ALA A 209 2.78 18.13 12.72
CA ALA A 209 2.83 17.10 13.76
C ALA A 209 2.62 15.70 13.17
N ALA A 210 3.35 14.72 13.70
CA ALA A 210 3.15 13.33 13.31
C ALA A 210 1.72 12.87 13.64
N PRO A 211 1.06 12.14 12.73
CA PRO A 211 -0.23 11.54 13.02
C PRO A 211 -0.06 10.42 14.05
N GLN A 212 -1.16 10.03 14.69
CA GLN A 212 -1.17 8.84 15.51
C GLN A 212 -0.89 7.60 14.65
N THR A 213 0.05 6.76 15.09
CA THR A 213 0.42 5.50 14.44
C THR A 213 0.09 4.31 15.34
N VAL A 214 0.11 3.11 14.76
CA VAL A 214 -0.05 1.85 15.49
C VAL A 214 1.30 1.14 15.47
N PRO A 215 2.05 1.12 16.58
CA PRO A 215 3.33 0.42 16.61
C PRO A 215 3.12 -1.07 16.38
N LEU A 216 4.15 -1.77 15.89
CA LEU A 216 4.11 -3.22 15.85
C LEU A 216 3.92 -3.74 17.28
N PRO A 217 2.99 -4.68 17.52
CA PRO A 217 2.83 -5.27 18.85
C PRO A 217 4.15 -5.89 19.33
N ASN A 218 4.50 -5.66 20.59
CA ASN A 218 5.63 -6.34 21.22
C ASN A 218 5.30 -7.85 21.34
N TYR A 219 6.28 -8.69 21.00
CA TYR A 219 6.27 -10.13 21.24
C TYR A 219 7.21 -10.47 22.39
#